data_AF-A0A6B0X568-F1
#
_entry.id   AF-A0A6B0X568-F1
#
_cell.length_a   1.000
_cell.length_b   1.000
_cell.length_c   1.000
_cell.angle_alpha   90.00
_cell.angle_beta   90.00
_cell.angle_gamma   90.00
#
_symmetry.space_group_name_H-M   'P 1'
#
loop_
_entity.id
_entity.type
_entity.pdbx_description
1 polymer ?
#
loop_
_entity_poly.entity_id
_entity_poly.type
_entity_poly.pdbx_seq_one_letter_code
_entity_poly.pdbx_strand_id
1 'polypeptide(L)' 'MVALIALSLLYTARLSAVTWDFAQEGDVDGDGDLDLAVLENAVCGGGSGIYILSNQTKTSD' A
#
# COMPACT_ATOMS: atom_id res chain seq x y z
N MET A 1 3.19 10.62 -37.99
CA MET A 1 3.49 9.34 -37.29
C MET A 1 4.32 9.52 -36.01
N VAL A 2 5.15 10.58 -35.88
CA VAL A 2 6.03 10.80 -34.70
C VAL A 2 5.27 11.14 -33.40
N ALA A 3 4.15 11.87 -33.48
CA ALA A 3 3.37 12.25 -32.30
C ALA A 3 2.69 11.07 -31.57
N LEU A 4 2.37 9.99 -32.30
CA LEU A 4 1.68 8.81 -31.75
C LEU A 4 2.65 7.88 -31.00
N ILE A 5 3.93 7.87 -31.40
CA ILE A 5 5.01 7.13 -30.74
C ILE A 5 5.34 7.80 -29.39
N ALA A 6 5.45 9.13 -29.35
CA ALA A 6 5.66 9.84 -28.09
C ALA A 6 4.50 9.63 -27.09
N LEU A 7 3.24 9.71 -27.55
CA LEU A 7 2.07 9.52 -26.68
C LEU A 7 1.96 8.09 -26.12
N SER A 8 2.35 7.07 -26.90
CA SER A 8 2.37 5.67 -26.46
C SER A 8 3.53 5.36 -25.50
N LEU A 9 4.73 5.90 -25.74
CA LEU A 9 5.86 5.80 -24.81
C LEU A 9 5.62 6.53 -23.47
N LEU A 10 4.88 7.65 -23.48
CA LEU A 10 4.50 8.37 -22.26
C LEU A 10 3.37 7.67 -21.47
N TYR A 11 2.51 6.90 -22.13
CA TYR A 11 1.40 6.17 -21.49
C TYR A 11 1.89 4.95 -20.70
N THR A 12 2.86 4.19 -21.24
CA THR A 12 3.48 3.06 -20.53
C THR A 12 4.23 3.48 -19.26
N ALA A 13 4.74 4.72 -19.21
CA ALA A 13 5.49 5.25 -18.06
C ALA A 13 4.61 5.78 -16.91
N ARG A 14 3.29 5.84 -17.06
CA ARG A 14 2.35 6.42 -16.08
C ARG A 14 1.30 5.44 -15.54
N LEU A 15 1.59 4.15 -15.51
CA LEU A 15 0.81 3.26 -14.64
C LEU A 15 1.29 3.46 -13.20
N SER A 16 0.56 4.23 -12.40
CA SER A 16 0.70 4.25 -10.94
C SER A 16 0.30 2.89 -10.36
N ALA A 17 1.19 1.91 -10.49
CA ALA A 17 1.04 0.62 -9.84
C ALA A 17 1.49 0.78 -8.38
N VAL A 18 0.52 0.94 -7.48
CA VAL A 18 0.71 0.72 -6.06
C VAL A 18 0.44 -0.75 -5.79
N THR A 19 1.41 -1.45 -5.24
CA THR A 19 1.24 -2.83 -4.75
C THR A 19 1.11 -2.81 -3.24
N TRP A 20 0.06 -3.44 -2.73
CA TRP A 20 -0.14 -3.66 -1.31
C TRP A 20 0.40 -5.04 -0.96
N ASP A 21 1.24 -5.12 0.07
CA ASP A 21 1.75 -6.38 0.59
C ASP A 21 1.39 -6.53 2.07
N PHE A 22 1.02 -7.73 2.46
CA PHE A 22 0.66 -8.04 3.83
C PHE A 22 1.91 -8.41 4.61
N ALA A 23 2.28 -7.61 5.60
CA ALA A 23 3.53 -7.79 6.32
C ALA A 23 3.36 -8.75 7.50
N GLN A 24 2.32 -8.54 8.32
CA GLN A 24 2.14 -9.25 9.58
C GLN A 24 0.76 -9.00 10.22
N GLU A 25 0.28 -10.01 10.96
CA GLU A 25 -0.82 -9.92 11.94
C GLU A 25 -0.25 -10.03 13.38
N GLY A 26 -0.80 -9.26 14.31
CA GLY A 26 -0.42 -9.31 15.73
C GLY A 26 -0.85 -8.08 16.51
N ASP A 27 -0.67 -8.08 17.83
CA ASP A 27 -0.84 -6.89 18.67
C ASP A 27 0.40 -5.99 18.49
N VAL A 28 0.29 -4.99 17.63
CA VAL A 28 1.41 -4.12 17.22
C VAL A 28 1.47 -2.87 18.09
N ASP A 29 0.33 -2.35 18.54
CA ASP A 29 0.27 -1.17 19.40
C ASP A 29 0.22 -1.46 20.91
N GLY A 30 0.13 -2.75 21.29
CA GLY A 30 0.27 -3.23 22.66
C GLY A 30 -1.00 -3.09 23.49
N ASP A 31 -2.15 -2.97 22.84
CA ASP A 31 -3.43 -2.75 23.51
C ASP A 31 -4.17 -4.05 23.82
N GLY A 32 -3.65 -5.19 23.36
CA GLY A 32 -4.19 -6.52 23.64
C GLY A 32 -5.25 -7.00 22.64
N ASP A 33 -5.41 -6.36 21.49
CA ASP A 33 -6.17 -6.93 20.37
C ASP A 33 -5.35 -7.08 19.08
N LEU A 34 -5.98 -7.59 18.01
CA LEU A 34 -5.28 -7.96 16.79
C LEU A 34 -5.21 -6.78 15.82
N ASP A 35 -3.98 -6.40 15.45
CA ASP A 35 -3.69 -5.41 14.43
C ASP A 35 -3.16 -6.03 13.13
N LEU A 36 -3.17 -5.22 12.07
CA LEU A 36 -2.61 -5.57 10.77
C LEU A 36 -1.54 -4.56 10.35
N ALA A 37 -0.36 -5.06 10.00
CA ALA A 37 0.70 -4.28 9.38
C ALA A 37 0.70 -4.48 7.87
N VAL A 38 0.57 -3.39 7.11
CA VAL A 38 0.47 -3.41 5.65
C VAL A 38 1.55 -2.51 5.04
N LEU A 39 2.16 -3.02 3.98
CA LEU A 39 3.18 -2.34 3.20
C LEU A 39 2.56 -1.76 1.93
N GLU A 40 2.80 -0.49 1.68
CA GLU A 40 2.58 0.15 0.40
C GLU A 40 3.91 0.25 -0.32
N ASN A 41 4.03 -0.40 -1.48
CA ASN A 41 5.18 -0.23 -2.35
C ASN A 41 4.75 0.42 -3.66
N ALA A 42 5.23 1.64 -3.89
CA ALA A 42 4.95 2.38 -5.10
C ALA A 42 6.01 2.08 -6.16
N VAL A 43 5.57 1.54 -7.31
CA VAL A 43 6.47 1.12 -8.38
C VAL A 43 6.90 2.29 -9.29
N CYS A 44 6.16 3.40 -9.29
CA CYS A 44 6.36 4.53 -10.22
C CYS A 44 6.57 5.89 -9.52
N GLY A 45 7.33 5.92 -8.42
CA GLY A 45 7.73 7.16 -7.74
C GLY A 45 6.66 7.78 -6.84
N GLY A 46 5.58 7.04 -6.54
CA GLY A 46 4.77 7.31 -5.34
C GLY A 46 5.61 7.04 -4.09
N GLY A 47 5.20 7.58 -2.93
CA GLY A 47 5.84 7.21 -1.67
C GLY A 47 5.55 5.75 -1.33
N SER A 48 6.52 5.05 -0.74
CA SER A 48 6.28 3.77 -0.08
C SER A 48 6.08 4.00 1.42
N GLY A 49 5.23 3.20 2.06
CA GLY A 49 4.82 3.42 3.44
C GLY A 49 4.53 2.12 4.19
N ILE A 50 4.61 2.20 5.53
CA ILE A 50 4.14 1.15 6.43
C ILE A 50 2.93 1.73 7.16
N TYR A 51 1.82 1.02 7.10
CA TYR A 51 0.58 1.38 7.78
C TYR A 51 0.23 0.32 8.81
N ILE A 52 -0.08 0.77 10.03
CA ILE A 52 -0.65 -0.06 11.07
C ILE A 52 -2.15 0.22 11.09
N LEU A 53 -2.94 -0.82 10.88
CA LEU A 53 -4.39 -0.77 11.00
C LEU A 53 -4.75 -1.37 12.35
N SER A 54 -4.93 -0.49 13.34
CA SER A 54 -5.34 -0.92 14.67
C SER A 54 -6.81 -1.27 14.70
N ASN A 55 -7.14 -2.40 15.32
CA ASN A 55 -8.53 -2.67 15.67
C ASN A 55 -8.91 -1.81 16.88
N GLN A 56 -10.19 -1.41 16.97
CA GLN A 56 -10.67 -0.47 18.00
C GLN A 56 -11.77 -1.07 18.86
N THR A 57 -12.20 -2.30 18.55
CA THR A 57 -13.30 -2.95 19.23
C THR A 57 -12.79 -4.15 19.98
N LYS A 58 -12.67 -4.00 21.30
CA LYS A 58 -12.61 -5.13 22.23
C LYS A 58 -14.05 -5.57 22.48
N THR A 59 -14.45 -6.74 22.00
CA THR A 59 -15.66 -7.38 22.49
C THR A 59 -15.37 -7.80 23.92
N SER A 60 -15.87 -7.06 24.90
CA SER A 60 -15.84 -7.47 26.29
C SER A 60 -16.70 -8.73 26.44
N ASP A 61 -16.09 -9.83 26.88
CA ASP A 61 -16.78 -11.08 27.25
C ASP A 61 -17.82 -10.86 28.36
#